data_AF-A0A7J3BBP8-F1
#
_entry.id   AF-A0A7J3BBP8-F1
#
_cell.length_a   1.000
_cell.length_b   1.000
_cell.length_c   1.000
_cell.angle_alpha   90.00
_cell.angle_beta   90.00
_cell.angle_gamma   90.00
#
_symmetry.space_group_name_H-M   'P 1'
#
loop_
_entity.id
_entity.type
_entity.pdbx_description
1 polymer ?
#
loop_
_entity_poly.entity_id
_entity_poly.type
_entity_poly.pdbx_seq_one_letter_code
_entity_poly.pdbx_strand_id
1 'polypeptide(L)'
;VAVRYASGVPEKFVHAVSVASKSTSLPLILCCFEAEVMRSALEQKGVHDVKPLLYAATKDNWKDMGYLAKQYSCPIVAYAPSDIQGLKSLAATLKAIGVQEIVLDPGTFANGKQLMDMISNLTMLRRSAIQKGDKDVGYPIVGVPAVVWMAGEDPTATSFKESVLAASLVMRYADLIIMHTMEPWALLPIVTLRQNIYTDPVKPVAVEAGLRAVGNPDETSPVLITTNFALTYFTVLNDLETAGITCHLIGVDTGGLAVECSVAGGQFNAALVRDALASTKIEEKVKHRKLIVPGMTARLRGDLEDTTKWEILVGPKDSSQIKDFLKKVWVSN
;
A
#
# COMPACT_ATOMS: atom_id res chain seq x y z
N VAL A 1 -2.09 -6.43 -14.66
CA VAL A 1 -0.96 -6.60 -15.61
C VAL A 1 -1.23 -5.75 -16.85
N ALA A 2 -0.33 -4.85 -17.22
CA ALA A 2 -0.48 -4.04 -18.43
C ALA A 2 0.31 -4.65 -19.59
N VAL A 3 -0.37 -5.00 -20.68
CA VAL A 3 0.24 -5.55 -21.90
C VAL A 3 0.27 -4.46 -22.95
N ARG A 4 1.46 -4.07 -23.39
CA ARG A 4 1.65 -2.97 -24.34
C ARG A 4 1.90 -3.47 -25.76
N TYR A 5 1.20 -2.87 -26.71
CA TYR A 5 1.47 -3.04 -28.13
C TYR A 5 2.72 -2.28 -28.57
N ALA A 6 3.89 -2.78 -28.17
CA ALA A 6 5.18 -2.15 -28.47
C ALA A 6 5.78 -2.60 -29.81
N SER A 7 5.35 -3.75 -30.35
CA SER A 7 5.94 -4.37 -31.54
C SER A 7 5.49 -3.74 -32.87
N GLY A 8 4.33 -3.07 -32.91
CA GLY A 8 3.68 -2.68 -34.17
C GLY A 8 3.23 -3.87 -35.04
N VAL A 9 3.21 -5.09 -34.48
CA VAL A 9 2.78 -6.32 -35.16
C VAL A 9 1.57 -6.92 -34.43
N PRO A 10 0.35 -6.85 -35.00
CA PRO A 10 -0.90 -7.22 -34.33
C PRO A 10 -0.88 -8.63 -33.72
N GLU A 11 -0.35 -9.60 -34.45
CA GLU A 11 -0.33 -11.02 -34.04
C GLU A 11 0.51 -11.21 -32.77
N LYS A 12 1.62 -10.45 -32.63
CA LYS A 12 2.45 -10.49 -31.42
C LYS A 12 1.72 -9.92 -30.21
N PHE A 13 0.91 -8.89 -30.40
CA PHE A 13 0.11 -8.31 -29.32
C PHE A 13 -0.96 -9.28 -28.85
N VAL A 14 -1.74 -9.84 -29.78
CA VAL A 14 -2.78 -10.83 -29.50
C VAL A 14 -2.20 -12.04 -28.78
N HIS A 15 -1.04 -12.53 -29.24
CA HIS A 15 -0.32 -13.62 -28.58
C HIS A 15 0.10 -13.25 -27.15
N ALA A 16 0.71 -12.07 -26.95
CA ALA A 16 1.14 -11.61 -25.63
C ALA A 16 -0.04 -11.46 -24.65
N VAL A 17 -1.17 -10.94 -25.12
CA VAL A 17 -2.41 -10.85 -24.32
C VAL A 17 -2.93 -12.24 -23.96
N SER A 18 -2.94 -13.18 -24.91
CA SER A 18 -3.32 -14.58 -24.65
C SER A 18 -2.44 -15.21 -23.58
N VAL A 19 -1.12 -15.03 -23.67
CA VAL A 19 -0.17 -15.52 -22.66
C VAL A 19 -0.46 -14.90 -21.30
N ALA A 20 -0.55 -13.57 -21.21
CA ALA A 20 -0.83 -12.87 -19.95
C ALA A 20 -2.13 -13.34 -19.29
N SER A 21 -3.21 -13.50 -20.07
CA SER A 21 -4.50 -13.97 -19.57
C SER A 21 -4.48 -15.39 -18.98
N LYS A 22 -3.62 -16.26 -19.51
CA LYS A 22 -3.47 -17.66 -19.02
C LYS A 22 -2.51 -17.76 -17.83
N SER A 23 -1.61 -16.80 -17.69
CA SER A 23 -0.54 -16.83 -16.70
C SER A 23 -0.87 -16.09 -15.40
N THR A 24 -1.98 -15.34 -15.33
CA THR A 24 -2.35 -14.60 -14.12
C THR A 24 -3.86 -14.53 -13.91
N SER A 25 -4.27 -14.45 -12.63
CA SER A 25 -5.63 -14.10 -12.23
C SER A 25 -5.83 -12.60 -12.01
N LEU A 26 -4.77 -11.79 -12.13
CA LEU A 26 -4.84 -10.35 -11.95
C LEU A 26 -5.56 -9.67 -13.13
N PRO A 27 -6.29 -8.55 -12.89
CA PRO A 27 -6.91 -7.78 -13.96
C PRO A 27 -5.91 -7.32 -15.02
N LEU A 28 -6.36 -7.26 -16.27
CA LEU A 28 -5.54 -6.88 -17.42
C LEU A 28 -5.80 -5.42 -17.84
N ILE A 29 -4.74 -4.77 -18.33
CA ILE A 29 -4.81 -3.50 -19.05
C ILE A 29 -4.23 -3.75 -20.44
N LEU A 30 -4.98 -3.47 -21.48
CA LEU A 30 -4.56 -3.65 -22.87
C LEU A 30 -4.17 -2.28 -23.42
N CYS A 31 -2.88 -2.06 -23.67
CA CYS A 31 -2.36 -0.76 -24.12
C CYS A 31 -2.10 -0.77 -25.62
N CYS A 32 -3.09 -0.33 -26.40
CA CYS A 32 -3.08 -0.21 -27.86
C CYS A 32 -4.01 0.93 -28.31
N PHE A 33 -3.54 1.77 -29.25
CA PHE A 33 -4.34 2.85 -29.84
C PHE A 33 -5.08 2.42 -31.11
N GLU A 34 -4.86 1.21 -31.61
CA GLU A 34 -5.48 0.70 -32.84
C GLU A 34 -6.69 -0.18 -32.48
N ALA A 35 -7.89 0.26 -32.86
CA ALA A 35 -9.14 -0.39 -32.47
C ALA A 35 -9.26 -1.84 -32.99
N GLU A 36 -8.78 -2.13 -34.21
CA GLU A 36 -8.83 -3.48 -34.79
C GLU A 36 -7.86 -4.45 -34.09
N VAL A 37 -6.69 -3.96 -33.68
CA VAL A 37 -5.72 -4.75 -32.89
C VAL A 37 -6.28 -5.01 -31.49
N MET A 38 -6.91 -4.01 -30.88
CA MET A 38 -7.60 -4.14 -29.59
C MET A 38 -8.75 -5.17 -29.66
N ARG A 39 -9.57 -5.12 -30.72
CA ARG A 39 -10.66 -6.08 -30.96
C ARG A 39 -10.12 -7.50 -31.04
N SER A 40 -9.08 -7.71 -31.85
CA SER A 40 -8.45 -9.03 -32.04
C SER A 40 -7.92 -9.61 -30.72
N ALA A 41 -7.43 -8.75 -29.81
CA ALA A 41 -6.99 -9.15 -28.49
C ALA A 41 -8.16 -9.49 -27.54
N LEU A 42 -9.25 -8.72 -27.58
CA LEU A 42 -10.46 -8.96 -26.78
C LEU A 42 -11.18 -10.25 -27.18
N GLU A 43 -11.15 -10.61 -28.46
CA GLU A 43 -11.77 -11.84 -28.99
C GLU A 43 -10.99 -13.11 -28.61
N GLN A 44 -9.79 -12.99 -28.04
CA GLN A 44 -9.11 -14.14 -27.46
C GLN A 44 -9.90 -14.70 -26.29
N LYS A 45 -10.05 -16.03 -26.29
CA LYS A 45 -10.80 -16.77 -25.28
C LYS A 45 -10.36 -16.38 -23.85
N GLY A 46 -11.31 -15.93 -23.03
CA GLY A 46 -11.09 -15.59 -21.63
C GLY A 46 -10.60 -14.16 -21.37
N VAL A 47 -10.24 -13.40 -22.41
CA VAL A 47 -9.72 -12.02 -22.23
C VAL A 47 -10.85 -11.05 -21.93
N HIS A 48 -11.94 -11.10 -22.69
CA HIS A 48 -13.10 -10.24 -22.45
C HIS A 48 -13.78 -10.54 -21.09
N ASP A 49 -13.80 -11.79 -20.67
CA ASP A 49 -14.47 -12.24 -19.43
C ASP A 49 -13.91 -11.56 -18.17
N VAL A 50 -12.63 -11.15 -18.19
CA VAL A 50 -11.97 -10.44 -17.08
C VAL A 50 -12.11 -8.91 -17.15
N LYS A 51 -12.92 -8.40 -18.10
CA LYS A 51 -13.22 -6.97 -18.32
C LYS A 51 -11.96 -6.07 -18.26
N PRO A 52 -11.02 -6.24 -19.19
CA PRO A 52 -9.76 -5.51 -19.16
C PRO A 52 -9.98 -4.00 -19.34
N LEU A 53 -9.09 -3.20 -18.76
CA LEU A 53 -9.03 -1.77 -19.04
C LEU A 53 -8.42 -1.54 -20.43
N LEU A 54 -9.17 -0.87 -21.30
CA LEU A 54 -8.73 -0.51 -22.64
C LEU A 54 -7.97 0.82 -22.59
N TYR A 55 -6.67 0.78 -22.86
CA TYR A 55 -5.84 1.97 -22.96
C TYR A 55 -5.47 2.17 -24.43
N ALA A 56 -5.96 3.19 -25.14
CA ALA A 56 -6.86 4.27 -24.71
C ALA A 56 -7.62 4.90 -25.89
N ALA A 57 -8.73 5.58 -25.59
CA ALA A 57 -9.38 6.51 -26.49
C ALA A 57 -8.65 7.86 -26.49
N THR A 58 -8.44 8.42 -27.67
CA THR A 58 -7.81 9.72 -27.96
C THR A 58 -8.75 10.55 -28.82
N LYS A 59 -8.42 11.82 -29.07
CA LYS A 59 -9.18 12.69 -29.98
C LYS A 59 -9.39 12.06 -31.37
N ASP A 60 -8.45 11.25 -31.84
CA ASP A 60 -8.44 10.74 -33.22
C ASP A 60 -9.13 9.37 -33.35
N ASN A 61 -9.17 8.56 -32.27
CA ASN A 61 -9.70 7.20 -32.31
C ASN A 61 -10.90 6.95 -31.38
N TRP A 62 -11.39 7.96 -30.64
CA TRP A 62 -12.41 7.79 -29.60
C TRP A 62 -13.68 7.10 -30.09
N LYS A 63 -14.04 7.29 -31.36
CA LYS A 63 -15.25 6.71 -31.93
C LYS A 63 -15.15 5.20 -31.94
N ASP A 64 -14.11 4.66 -32.60
CA ASP A 64 -13.94 3.22 -32.75
C ASP A 64 -13.59 2.56 -31.42
N MET A 65 -12.68 3.17 -30.65
CA MET A 65 -12.31 2.68 -29.32
C MET A 65 -13.48 2.74 -28.31
N GLY A 66 -14.29 3.79 -28.36
CA GLY A 66 -15.46 3.95 -27.48
C GLY A 66 -16.60 3.00 -27.82
N TYR A 67 -16.90 2.79 -29.10
CA TYR A 67 -17.88 1.76 -29.51
C TYR A 67 -17.39 0.35 -29.18
N LEU A 68 -16.08 0.08 -29.31
CA LEU A 68 -15.50 -1.18 -28.89
C LEU A 68 -15.65 -1.39 -27.38
N ALA A 69 -15.28 -0.40 -26.55
CA ALA A 69 -15.46 -0.45 -25.10
C ALA A 69 -16.92 -0.71 -24.71
N LYS A 70 -17.87 -0.05 -25.38
CA LYS A 70 -19.30 -0.27 -25.18
C LYS A 70 -19.74 -1.68 -25.57
N GLN A 71 -19.35 -2.15 -26.76
CA GLN A 71 -19.71 -3.47 -27.28
C GLN A 71 -19.27 -4.58 -26.32
N TYR A 72 -18.05 -4.47 -25.79
CA TYR A 72 -17.47 -5.44 -24.87
C TYR A 72 -17.68 -5.07 -23.40
N SER A 73 -18.44 -4.02 -23.07
CA SER A 73 -18.67 -3.59 -21.67
C SER A 73 -17.37 -3.53 -20.84
N CYS A 74 -16.31 -2.99 -21.43
CA CYS A 74 -14.99 -2.87 -20.81
C CYS A 74 -14.73 -1.41 -20.39
N PRO A 75 -14.04 -1.19 -19.26
CA PRO A 75 -13.58 0.14 -18.90
C PRO A 75 -12.57 0.68 -19.92
N ILE A 76 -12.57 1.99 -20.14
CA ILE A 76 -11.67 2.64 -21.11
C ILE A 76 -10.98 3.88 -20.52
N VAL A 77 -9.73 4.09 -20.92
CA VAL A 77 -8.98 5.30 -20.62
C VAL A 77 -9.28 6.39 -21.67
N ALA A 78 -9.69 7.57 -21.23
CA ALA A 78 -9.68 8.80 -22.02
C ALA A 78 -8.30 9.46 -21.89
N TYR A 79 -7.56 9.54 -22.99
CA TYR A 79 -6.20 10.04 -23.03
C TYR A 79 -6.10 11.36 -23.81
N ALA A 80 -5.71 12.43 -23.10
CA ALA A 80 -5.50 13.75 -23.68
C ALA A 80 -4.34 14.44 -22.93
N PRO A 81 -3.09 14.20 -23.34
CA PRO A 81 -1.91 14.68 -22.63
C PRO A 81 -1.84 16.21 -22.66
N SER A 82 -1.70 16.83 -21.48
CA SER A 82 -1.62 18.29 -21.29
C SER A 82 -2.83 19.11 -21.79
N ASP A 83 -3.95 18.46 -22.14
CA ASP A 83 -5.16 19.12 -22.63
C ASP A 83 -6.37 18.75 -21.76
N ILE A 84 -6.58 19.50 -20.67
CA ILE A 84 -7.67 19.24 -19.72
C ILE A 84 -9.06 19.51 -20.32
N GLN A 85 -9.16 20.46 -21.24
CA GLN A 85 -10.43 20.75 -21.91
C GLN A 85 -10.77 19.63 -22.90
N GLY A 86 -9.79 19.18 -23.69
CA GLY A 86 -9.92 18.01 -24.56
C GLY A 86 -10.24 16.75 -23.77
N LEU A 87 -9.58 16.53 -22.63
CA LEU A 87 -9.83 15.39 -21.74
C LEU A 87 -11.28 15.37 -21.24
N LYS A 88 -11.79 16.51 -20.76
CA LYS A 88 -13.19 16.66 -20.33
C LYS A 88 -14.15 16.38 -21.48
N SER A 89 -13.92 16.99 -22.64
CA SER A 89 -14.75 16.81 -23.83
C SER A 89 -14.80 15.35 -24.29
N LEU A 90 -13.65 14.68 -24.26
CA LEU A 90 -13.52 13.26 -24.60
C LEU A 90 -14.29 12.37 -23.61
N ALA A 91 -14.15 12.61 -22.31
CA ALA A 91 -14.89 11.86 -21.28
C ALA A 91 -16.41 12.05 -21.42
N ALA A 92 -16.88 13.29 -21.64
CA ALA A 92 -18.29 13.58 -21.90
C ALA A 92 -18.81 12.88 -23.17
N THR A 93 -17.99 12.83 -24.22
CA THR A 93 -18.32 12.17 -25.49
C THR A 93 -18.46 10.65 -25.31
N LEU A 94 -17.50 10.01 -24.63
CA LEU A 94 -17.54 8.58 -24.32
C LEU A 94 -18.79 8.23 -23.48
N LYS A 95 -19.12 9.08 -22.50
CA LYS A 95 -20.35 8.94 -21.71
C LYS A 95 -21.61 9.08 -22.56
N ALA A 96 -21.66 10.05 -23.48
CA ALA A 96 -22.82 10.29 -24.33
C ALA A 96 -23.11 9.11 -25.27
N ILE A 97 -22.09 8.39 -25.75
CA ILE A 97 -22.29 7.17 -26.54
C ILE A 97 -22.64 5.94 -25.68
N GLY A 98 -22.65 6.07 -24.35
CA GLY A 98 -23.09 5.05 -23.40
C GLY A 98 -21.97 4.29 -22.70
N VAL A 99 -20.72 4.75 -22.77
CA VAL A 99 -19.62 4.17 -21.98
C VAL A 99 -19.64 4.77 -20.58
N GLN A 100 -19.87 3.95 -19.56
CA GLN A 100 -19.98 4.42 -18.17
C GLN A 100 -18.66 4.35 -17.40
N GLU A 101 -17.84 3.34 -17.69
CA GLU A 101 -16.60 3.06 -16.98
C GLU A 101 -15.42 3.75 -17.70
N ILE A 102 -15.13 4.98 -17.28
CA ILE A 102 -14.08 5.81 -17.86
C ILE A 102 -12.99 6.05 -16.81
N VAL A 103 -11.74 6.05 -17.24
CA VAL A 103 -10.56 6.46 -16.48
C VAL A 103 -9.89 7.62 -17.21
N LEU A 104 -9.40 8.63 -16.51
CA LEU A 104 -8.78 9.82 -17.12
C LEU A 104 -7.26 9.69 -17.14
N ASP A 105 -6.65 10.05 -18.26
CA ASP A 105 -5.20 10.20 -18.38
C ASP A 105 -4.85 11.59 -18.97
N PRO A 106 -4.43 12.55 -18.11
CA PRO A 106 -3.97 13.87 -18.54
C PRO A 106 -2.52 13.88 -19.05
N GLY A 107 -1.87 12.72 -19.18
CA GLY A 107 -0.47 12.55 -19.56
C GLY A 107 0.47 12.49 -18.34
N THR A 108 1.46 11.61 -18.41
CA THR A 108 2.54 11.51 -17.41
C THR A 108 3.86 11.98 -17.99
N PHE A 109 4.55 12.87 -17.27
CA PHE A 109 5.78 13.52 -17.73
C PHE A 109 6.85 13.46 -16.66
N ALA A 110 8.08 13.10 -17.06
CA ALA A 110 9.14 12.80 -16.11
C ALA A 110 9.98 14.01 -15.67
N ASN A 111 10.02 15.08 -16.48
CA ASN A 111 10.98 16.17 -16.30
C ASN A 111 10.40 17.55 -16.61
N GLY A 112 11.05 18.58 -16.08
CA GLY A 112 10.88 19.98 -16.49
C GLY A 112 9.48 20.55 -16.24
N LYS A 113 9.09 21.52 -17.08
CA LYS A 113 7.80 22.21 -16.97
C LYS A 113 6.60 21.26 -17.05
N GLN A 114 6.67 20.26 -17.92
CA GLN A 114 5.57 19.31 -18.11
C GLN A 114 5.30 18.46 -16.87
N LEU A 115 6.32 18.11 -16.08
CA LEU A 115 6.14 17.46 -14.78
C LEU A 115 5.38 18.38 -13.81
N MET A 116 5.72 19.67 -13.75
CA MET A 116 5.01 20.64 -12.90
C MET A 116 3.55 20.81 -13.34
N ASP A 117 3.34 20.95 -14.64
CA ASP A 117 2.00 21.08 -15.24
C ASP A 117 1.15 19.83 -14.97
N MET A 118 1.73 18.62 -15.05
CA MET A 118 1.07 17.36 -14.68
C MET A 118 0.55 17.37 -13.25
N ILE A 119 1.39 17.75 -12.27
CA ILE A 119 0.98 17.80 -10.86
C ILE A 119 -0.14 18.83 -10.64
N SER A 120 -0.08 19.97 -11.33
CA SER A 120 -1.14 20.97 -11.33
C SER A 120 -2.44 20.39 -11.91
N ASN A 121 -2.36 19.74 -13.07
CA ASN A 121 -3.49 19.11 -13.77
C ASN A 121 -4.20 18.05 -12.92
N LEU A 122 -3.46 17.17 -12.25
CA LEU A 122 -4.02 16.16 -11.32
C LEU A 122 -4.81 16.84 -10.19
N THR A 123 -4.26 17.93 -9.64
CA THR A 123 -4.92 18.72 -8.60
C THR A 123 -6.17 19.41 -9.11
N MET A 124 -6.12 19.98 -10.31
CA MET A 124 -7.24 20.64 -10.95
C MET A 124 -8.39 19.66 -11.23
N LEU A 125 -8.09 18.47 -11.76
CA LEU A 125 -9.09 17.42 -12.02
C LEU A 125 -9.79 17.03 -10.71
N ARG A 126 -9.02 16.72 -9.67
CA ARG A 126 -9.59 16.32 -8.36
C ARG A 126 -10.46 17.41 -7.74
N ARG A 127 -10.00 18.67 -7.77
CA ARG A 127 -10.77 19.81 -7.24
C ARG A 127 -12.02 20.08 -8.08
N SER A 128 -11.93 19.99 -9.41
CA SER A 128 -13.08 20.20 -10.28
C SER A 128 -14.18 19.16 -10.03
N ALA A 129 -13.80 17.89 -9.93
CA ALA A 129 -14.73 16.80 -9.64
C ALA A 129 -15.41 16.96 -8.27
N ILE A 130 -14.64 17.25 -7.21
CA ILE A 130 -15.17 17.28 -5.84
C ILE A 130 -15.77 18.64 -5.47
N GLN A 131 -14.99 19.72 -5.58
CA GLN A 131 -15.39 21.03 -5.08
C GLN A 131 -16.35 21.75 -6.02
N LYS A 132 -16.17 21.58 -7.33
CA LYS A 132 -17.05 22.20 -8.35
C LYS A 132 -18.17 21.26 -8.83
N GLY A 133 -18.16 19.99 -8.42
CA GLY A 133 -19.16 19.01 -8.82
C GLY A 133 -19.16 18.69 -10.32
N ASP A 134 -18.03 18.87 -11.00
CA ASP A 134 -17.92 18.64 -12.44
C ASP A 134 -17.91 17.14 -12.76
N LYS A 135 -19.08 16.61 -13.11
CA LYS A 135 -19.28 15.18 -13.35
C LYS A 135 -18.55 14.65 -14.58
N ASP A 136 -18.16 15.50 -15.52
CA ASP A 136 -17.47 15.07 -16.74
C ASP A 136 -16.00 14.74 -16.50
N VAL A 137 -15.44 15.15 -15.36
CA VAL A 137 -14.11 14.78 -14.88
C VAL A 137 -14.16 14.00 -13.56
N GLY A 138 -15.35 13.54 -13.16
CA GLY A 138 -15.62 12.80 -11.93
C GLY A 138 -15.27 11.31 -12.03
N TYR A 139 -14.10 11.00 -12.57
CA TYR A 139 -13.64 9.64 -12.88
C TYR A 139 -12.26 9.38 -12.22
N PRO A 140 -11.89 8.10 -11.99
CA PRO A 140 -10.55 7.75 -11.55
C PRO A 140 -9.47 8.22 -12.54
N ILE A 141 -8.28 8.51 -12.03
CA ILE A 141 -7.15 9.00 -12.82
C ILE A 141 -6.05 7.95 -12.90
N VAL A 142 -5.53 7.68 -14.10
CA VAL A 142 -4.34 6.86 -14.31
C VAL A 142 -3.09 7.73 -14.51
N GLY A 143 -1.98 7.28 -13.93
CA GLY A 143 -0.64 7.76 -14.24
C GLY A 143 0.25 6.63 -14.77
N VAL A 144 1.19 6.96 -15.66
CA VAL A 144 2.05 5.99 -16.35
C VAL A 144 3.51 6.37 -16.11
N PRO A 145 4.07 6.19 -14.90
CA PRO A 145 5.47 6.47 -14.64
C PRO A 145 6.41 5.62 -15.50
N ALA A 146 5.94 4.49 -16.04
CA ALA A 146 6.65 3.67 -17.01
C ALA A 146 7.13 4.45 -18.26
N VAL A 147 6.63 5.66 -18.53
CA VAL A 147 7.13 6.53 -19.61
C VAL A 147 8.63 6.82 -19.50
N VAL A 148 9.23 6.76 -18.30
CA VAL A 148 10.68 6.99 -18.15
C VAL A 148 11.52 5.96 -18.90
N TRP A 149 10.97 4.76 -19.16
CA TRP A 149 11.62 3.69 -19.91
C TRP A 149 11.65 3.94 -21.42
N MET A 150 10.95 4.96 -21.93
CA MET A 150 11.06 5.35 -23.34
C MET A 150 12.41 5.99 -23.68
N ALA A 151 13.10 6.57 -22.67
CA ALA A 151 14.38 7.26 -22.84
C ALA A 151 15.44 6.76 -21.84
N GLY A 152 15.18 5.65 -21.15
CA GLY A 152 16.07 5.10 -20.14
C GLY A 152 17.22 4.31 -20.76
N GLU A 153 18.45 4.62 -20.34
CA GLU A 153 19.65 3.86 -20.74
C GLU A 153 20.04 2.86 -19.66
N ASP A 154 20.26 3.34 -18.42
CA ASP A 154 20.61 2.50 -17.27
C ASP A 154 19.35 1.98 -16.55
N PRO A 155 19.13 0.64 -16.43
CA PRO A 155 17.95 0.07 -15.78
C PRO A 155 17.78 0.46 -14.32
N THR A 156 18.88 0.61 -13.58
CA THR A 156 18.83 0.93 -12.13
C THR A 156 18.39 2.37 -11.93
N ALA A 157 19.04 3.32 -12.58
CA ALA A 157 18.67 4.73 -12.56
C ALA A 157 17.27 4.96 -13.12
N THR A 158 16.87 4.19 -14.15
CA THR A 158 15.52 4.28 -14.72
C THR A 158 14.46 3.77 -13.74
N SER A 159 14.69 2.62 -13.08
CA SER A 159 13.80 2.10 -12.02
C SER A 159 13.69 3.07 -10.84
N PHE A 160 14.78 3.72 -10.46
CA PHE A 160 14.78 4.75 -9.42
C PHE A 160 13.92 5.96 -9.82
N LYS A 161 14.13 6.50 -11.03
CA LYS A 161 13.33 7.62 -11.57
C LYS A 161 11.85 7.26 -11.67
N GLU A 162 11.55 6.05 -12.13
CA GLU A 162 10.17 5.53 -12.18
C GLU A 162 9.54 5.53 -10.79
N SER A 163 10.26 5.05 -9.77
CA SER A 163 9.79 5.00 -8.38
C SER A 163 9.51 6.40 -7.84
N VAL A 164 10.38 7.37 -8.09
CA VAL A 164 10.17 8.77 -7.67
C VAL A 164 8.92 9.37 -8.33
N LEU A 165 8.71 9.10 -9.62
CA LEU A 165 7.54 9.58 -10.34
C LEU A 165 6.25 8.89 -9.87
N ALA A 166 6.31 7.58 -9.64
CA ALA A 166 5.20 6.81 -9.06
C ALA A 166 4.82 7.32 -7.67
N ALA A 167 5.79 7.60 -6.79
CA ALA A 167 5.54 8.16 -5.47
C ALA A 167 4.83 9.52 -5.54
N SER A 168 5.24 10.37 -6.49
CA SER A 168 4.59 11.66 -6.75
C SER A 168 3.12 11.50 -7.17
N LEU A 169 2.83 10.51 -8.02
CA LEU A 169 1.48 10.19 -8.49
C LEU A 169 0.60 9.62 -7.36
N VAL A 170 1.13 8.73 -6.51
CA VAL A 170 0.44 8.24 -5.30
C VAL A 170 0.05 9.41 -4.39
N MET A 171 0.95 10.36 -4.19
CA MET A 171 0.72 11.56 -3.38
C MET A 171 -0.23 12.58 -4.02
N ARG A 172 -0.53 12.44 -5.32
CA ARG A 172 -1.26 13.43 -6.12
C ARG A 172 -2.36 12.77 -6.95
N TYR A 173 -3.30 12.16 -6.25
CA TYR A 173 -4.64 11.80 -6.75
C TYR A 173 -4.69 10.80 -7.91
N ALA A 174 -3.58 10.15 -8.29
CA ALA A 174 -3.65 9.03 -9.22
C ALA A 174 -4.27 7.82 -8.51
N ASP A 175 -5.30 7.25 -9.11
CA ASP A 175 -6.03 6.08 -8.62
C ASP A 175 -5.47 4.77 -9.20
N LEU A 176 -4.82 4.84 -10.37
CA LEU A 176 -4.13 3.73 -11.02
C LEU A 176 -2.75 4.18 -11.49
N ILE A 177 -1.73 3.34 -11.30
CA ILE A 177 -0.35 3.63 -11.74
C ILE A 177 0.18 2.45 -12.55
N ILE A 178 0.68 2.71 -13.76
CA ILE A 178 1.31 1.69 -14.62
C ILE A 178 2.83 1.81 -14.52
N MET A 179 3.45 0.82 -13.88
CA MET A 179 4.91 0.69 -13.76
C MET A 179 5.45 -0.42 -14.66
N HIS A 180 6.72 -0.31 -15.03
CA HIS A 180 7.51 -1.29 -15.77
C HIS A 180 8.49 -2.05 -14.86
N THR A 181 9.14 -1.37 -13.91
CA THR A 181 10.08 -2.03 -13.00
C THR A 181 9.39 -3.12 -12.17
N MET A 182 10.05 -4.28 -12.06
CA MET A 182 9.62 -5.41 -11.23
C MET A 182 10.58 -5.63 -10.05
N GLU A 183 11.53 -4.71 -9.85
CA GLU A 183 12.54 -4.81 -8.81
C GLU A 183 11.92 -4.59 -7.43
N PRO A 184 12.07 -5.53 -6.46
CA PRO A 184 11.47 -5.39 -5.14
C PRO A 184 11.87 -4.11 -4.41
N TRP A 185 13.13 -3.69 -4.54
CA TRP A 185 13.64 -2.46 -3.90
C TRP A 185 13.01 -1.18 -4.47
N ALA A 186 12.58 -1.19 -5.73
CA ALA A 186 11.92 -0.07 -6.39
C ALA A 186 10.41 -0.03 -6.07
N LEU A 187 9.78 -1.21 -5.96
CA LEU A 187 8.35 -1.34 -5.68
C LEU A 187 8.00 -1.19 -4.19
N LEU A 188 8.84 -1.68 -3.28
CA LEU A 188 8.58 -1.68 -1.84
C LEU A 188 8.28 -0.27 -1.27
N PRO A 189 9.02 0.80 -1.64
CA PRO A 189 8.69 2.15 -1.20
C PRO A 189 7.31 2.62 -1.67
N ILE A 190 6.87 2.22 -2.88
CA ILE A 190 5.60 2.65 -3.47
C ILE A 190 4.41 2.00 -2.76
N VAL A 191 4.49 0.69 -2.52
CA VAL A 191 3.43 -0.02 -1.78
C VAL A 191 3.36 0.45 -0.33
N THR A 192 4.50 0.75 0.30
CA THR A 192 4.58 1.32 1.65
C THR A 192 3.97 2.72 1.70
N LEU A 193 4.33 3.58 0.75
CA LEU A 193 3.75 4.93 0.65
C LEU A 193 2.25 4.89 0.42
N ARG A 194 1.76 4.02 -0.47
CA ARG A 194 0.33 3.82 -0.69
C ARG A 194 -0.36 3.40 0.60
N GLN A 195 0.16 2.42 1.33
CA GLN A 195 -0.42 2.01 2.61
C GLN A 195 -0.48 3.16 3.61
N ASN A 196 0.59 3.94 3.74
CA ASN A 196 0.65 5.08 4.67
C ASN A 196 -0.35 6.18 4.30
N ILE A 197 -0.45 6.56 3.03
CA ILE A 197 -1.29 7.67 2.58
C ILE A 197 -2.78 7.32 2.59
N TYR A 198 -3.12 6.05 2.31
CA TYR A 198 -4.51 5.58 2.27
C TYR A 198 -4.99 4.94 3.57
N THR A 199 -4.18 4.98 4.65
CA THR A 199 -4.62 4.60 6.00
C THR A 199 -5.59 5.65 6.53
N ASP A 200 -6.67 5.20 7.18
CA ASP A 200 -7.63 6.08 7.86
C ASP A 200 -6.88 6.92 8.92
N PRO A 201 -6.83 8.26 8.78
CA PRO A 201 -6.08 9.10 9.71
C PRO A 201 -6.76 9.20 11.09
N VAL A 202 -8.03 8.82 11.21
CA VAL A 202 -8.81 8.90 12.46
C VAL A 202 -8.69 7.62 13.27
N LYS A 203 -8.57 6.46 12.61
CA LYS A 203 -8.51 5.16 13.27
C LYS A 203 -7.10 4.56 13.14
N PRO A 204 -6.29 4.60 14.22
CA PRO A 204 -5.02 3.90 14.24
C PRO A 204 -5.23 2.42 13.94
N VAL A 205 -4.38 1.86 13.08
CA VAL A 205 -4.39 0.42 12.81
C VAL A 205 -3.91 -0.30 14.07
N ALA A 206 -4.80 -1.01 14.73
CA ALA A 206 -4.51 -1.76 15.95
C ALA A 206 -4.61 -3.26 15.72
N VAL A 207 -3.82 -4.03 16.46
CA VAL A 207 -3.99 -5.48 16.60
C VAL A 207 -4.94 -5.78 17.76
N GLU A 208 -5.48 -6.99 17.79
CA GLU A 208 -6.22 -7.48 18.94
C GLU A 208 -5.31 -7.52 20.17
N ALA A 209 -5.75 -6.90 21.26
CA ALA A 209 -4.99 -6.89 22.50
C ALA A 209 -5.05 -8.27 23.18
N GLY A 210 -3.96 -8.66 23.81
CA GLY A 210 -3.87 -9.93 24.49
C GLY A 210 -2.49 -10.58 24.43
N LEU A 211 -2.46 -11.84 24.83
CA LEU A 211 -1.24 -12.63 24.94
C LEU A 211 -1.02 -13.45 23.67
N ARG A 212 0.17 -13.34 23.09
CA ARG A 212 0.66 -14.17 21.99
C ARG A 212 1.89 -14.93 22.42
N ALA A 213 1.96 -16.21 22.06
CA ALA A 213 3.17 -17.02 22.18
C ALA A 213 4.07 -16.75 20.96
N VAL A 214 5.35 -16.46 21.21
CA VAL A 214 6.38 -16.40 20.18
C VAL A 214 7.25 -17.65 20.33
N GLY A 215 7.31 -18.48 19.29
CA GLY A 215 7.86 -19.83 19.38
C GLY A 215 6.99 -20.74 20.26
N ASN A 216 7.63 -21.58 21.08
CA ASN A 216 6.97 -22.50 22.02
C ASN A 216 7.38 -22.19 23.46
N PRO A 217 6.84 -21.11 24.07
CA PRO A 217 7.24 -20.70 25.41
C PRO A 217 6.74 -21.66 26.49
N ASP A 218 7.57 -21.81 27.51
CA ASP A 218 7.34 -22.59 28.72
C ASP A 218 7.21 -21.70 29.96
N GLU A 219 7.09 -22.33 31.13
CA GLU A 219 6.88 -21.65 32.41
C GLU A 219 8.05 -20.79 32.89
N THR A 220 9.22 -20.86 32.22
CA THR A 220 10.42 -20.07 32.51
C THR A 220 10.71 -19.00 31.46
N SER A 221 9.92 -18.99 30.39
CA SER A 221 10.10 -18.10 29.25
C SER A 221 9.76 -16.65 29.61
N PRO A 222 10.51 -15.68 29.08
CA PRO A 222 10.31 -14.27 29.42
C PRO A 222 8.93 -13.75 29.01
N VAL A 223 8.40 -12.83 29.80
CA VAL A 223 7.14 -12.10 29.50
C VAL A 223 7.50 -10.68 29.10
N LEU A 224 7.16 -10.31 27.86
CA LEU A 224 7.35 -8.98 27.30
C LEU A 224 6.00 -8.31 27.10
N ILE A 225 5.96 -6.98 27.26
CA ILE A 225 4.77 -6.18 26.98
C ILE A 225 5.07 -5.11 25.93
N THR A 226 4.09 -4.86 25.08
CA THR A 226 4.10 -3.79 24.07
C THR A 226 2.67 -3.25 23.88
N THR A 227 2.47 -2.24 23.04
CA THR A 227 1.13 -1.73 22.74
C THR A 227 0.47 -2.48 21.58
N ASN A 228 -0.84 -2.34 21.46
CA ASN A 228 -1.60 -2.91 20.34
C ASN A 228 -1.56 -2.06 19.06
N PHE A 229 -0.72 -1.02 18.97
CA PHE A 229 -0.50 -0.32 17.70
C PHE A 229 0.18 -1.25 16.70
N ALA A 230 -0.43 -1.49 15.55
CA ALA A 230 -0.02 -2.57 14.65
C ALA A 230 1.44 -2.47 14.22
N LEU A 231 1.92 -1.27 13.89
CA LEU A 231 3.32 -1.09 13.51
C LEU A 231 4.27 -1.42 14.66
N THR A 232 4.02 -0.91 15.87
CA THR A 232 4.82 -1.24 17.05
C THR A 232 4.78 -2.75 17.34
N TYR A 233 3.59 -3.35 17.33
CA TYR A 233 3.41 -4.76 17.67
C TYR A 233 4.13 -5.68 16.68
N PHE A 234 3.94 -5.48 15.37
CA PHE A 234 4.57 -6.31 14.35
C PHE A 234 6.08 -6.08 14.26
N THR A 235 6.58 -4.86 14.52
CA THR A 235 8.02 -4.61 14.63
C THR A 235 8.63 -5.43 15.76
N VAL A 236 8.05 -5.38 16.97
CA VAL A 236 8.54 -6.17 18.12
C VAL A 236 8.44 -7.67 17.84
N LEU A 237 7.30 -8.13 17.31
CA LEU A 237 7.09 -9.55 17.00
C LEU A 237 8.11 -10.07 15.99
N ASN A 238 8.32 -9.34 14.89
CA ASN A 238 9.27 -9.74 13.84
C ASN A 238 10.71 -9.79 14.36
N ASP A 239 11.10 -8.83 15.21
CA ASP A 239 12.43 -8.84 15.84
C ASP A 239 12.62 -10.04 16.76
N LEU A 240 11.59 -10.42 17.53
CA LEU A 240 11.61 -11.62 18.39
C LEU A 240 11.72 -12.91 17.57
N GLU A 241 10.90 -13.05 16.53
CA GLU A 241 10.90 -14.21 15.64
C GLU A 241 12.23 -14.35 14.89
N THR A 242 12.73 -13.26 14.30
CA THR A 242 14.01 -13.24 13.57
C THR A 242 15.20 -13.51 14.49
N ALA A 243 15.13 -13.05 15.74
CA ALA A 243 16.16 -13.31 16.72
C ALA A 243 16.17 -14.74 17.27
N GLY A 244 15.11 -15.53 17.01
CA GLY A 244 14.91 -16.88 17.54
C GLY A 244 14.56 -16.88 19.04
N ILE A 245 13.88 -15.84 19.52
CA ILE A 245 13.55 -15.67 20.94
C ILE A 245 12.18 -16.31 21.21
N THR A 246 12.17 -17.30 22.09
CA THR A 246 10.94 -17.89 22.63
C THR A 246 10.44 -17.09 23.83
N CYS A 247 9.22 -16.56 23.76
CA CYS A 247 8.67 -15.70 24.82
C CYS A 247 7.14 -15.57 24.79
N HIS A 248 6.60 -14.99 25.85
CA HIS A 248 5.23 -14.51 25.95
C HIS A 248 5.17 -13.02 25.63
N LEU A 249 4.47 -12.61 24.57
CA LEU A 249 4.29 -11.21 24.19
C LEU A 249 2.86 -10.76 24.49
N ILE A 250 2.70 -9.73 25.32
CA ILE A 250 1.41 -9.12 25.65
C ILE A 250 1.28 -7.80 24.88
N GLY A 251 0.30 -7.69 24.00
CA GLY A 251 -0.11 -6.43 23.40
C GLY A 251 -1.21 -5.78 24.25
N VAL A 252 -0.94 -4.65 24.90
CA VAL A 252 -1.95 -3.93 25.69
C VAL A 252 -2.77 -2.98 24.83
N ASP A 253 -4.05 -2.85 25.13
CA ASP A 253 -4.93 -1.95 24.40
C ASP A 253 -4.69 -0.49 24.79
N THR A 254 -4.00 0.25 23.94
CA THR A 254 -3.79 1.70 24.08
C THR A 254 -4.67 2.50 23.13
N GLY A 255 -5.68 1.87 22.51
CA GLY A 255 -6.43 2.45 21.40
C GLY A 255 -5.62 2.54 20.11
N GLY A 256 -4.62 1.65 19.94
CA GLY A 256 -3.75 1.64 18.77
C GLY A 256 -2.68 2.74 18.77
N LEU A 257 -2.23 3.18 19.95
CA LEU A 257 -1.17 4.19 20.08
C LEU A 257 0.20 3.55 20.29
N ALA A 258 1.23 4.11 19.67
CA ALA A 258 2.63 3.73 19.90
C ALA A 258 3.03 3.91 21.37
N VAL A 259 4.07 3.19 21.80
CA VAL A 259 4.55 3.19 23.20
C VAL A 259 4.70 4.61 23.74
N GLU A 260 5.56 5.43 23.14
CA GLU A 260 5.85 6.78 23.65
C GLU A 260 4.61 7.68 23.70
N CYS A 261 3.80 7.66 22.64
CA CYS A 261 2.55 8.42 22.57
C CYS A 261 1.56 8.01 23.67
N SER A 262 1.39 6.70 23.88
CA SER A 262 0.47 6.17 24.88
C SER A 262 0.92 6.43 26.32
N VAL A 263 2.23 6.46 26.57
CA VAL A 263 2.77 6.85 27.88
C VAL A 263 2.58 8.36 28.08
N ALA A 264 2.81 9.18 27.06
CA ALA A 264 2.62 10.64 27.16
C ALA A 264 1.14 11.04 27.32
N GLY A 265 0.23 10.35 26.63
CA GLY A 265 -1.22 10.57 26.73
C GLY A 265 -1.88 9.88 27.93
N GLY A 266 -1.12 9.09 28.71
CA GLY A 266 -1.60 8.43 29.92
C GLY A 266 -2.40 7.14 29.70
N GLN A 267 -2.60 6.71 28.44
CA GLN A 267 -3.25 5.43 28.14
C GLN A 267 -2.42 4.25 28.65
N PHE A 268 -1.11 4.27 28.40
CA PHE A 268 -0.20 3.27 28.96
C PHE A 268 0.17 3.66 30.39
N ASN A 269 -0.46 2.99 31.36
CA ASN A 269 -0.29 3.24 32.78
C ASN A 269 -0.33 1.94 33.58
N ALA A 270 -0.03 2.02 34.88
CA ALA A 270 0.08 0.84 35.73
C ALA A 270 -1.22 0.04 35.90
N ALA A 271 -2.38 0.71 35.89
CA ALA A 271 -3.68 0.05 35.95
C ALA A 271 -3.95 -0.78 34.68
N LEU A 272 -3.69 -0.20 33.50
CA LEU A 272 -3.82 -0.91 32.23
C LEU A 272 -2.94 -2.16 32.18
N VAL A 273 -1.68 -2.05 32.62
CA VAL A 273 -0.75 -3.21 32.63
C VAL A 273 -1.23 -4.28 33.60
N ARG A 274 -1.66 -3.92 34.81
CA ARG A 274 -2.24 -4.86 35.78
C ARG A 274 -3.44 -5.60 35.18
N ASP A 275 -4.36 -4.87 34.56
CA ASP A 275 -5.58 -5.44 33.98
C ASP A 275 -5.24 -6.35 32.77
N ALA A 276 -4.19 -6.02 32.01
CA ALA A 276 -3.68 -6.87 30.94
C ALA A 276 -3.06 -8.18 31.46
N LEU A 277 -2.26 -8.13 32.54
CA LEU A 277 -1.69 -9.33 33.16
C LEU A 277 -2.80 -10.26 33.68
N ALA A 278 -3.83 -9.69 34.32
CA ALA A 278 -4.98 -10.43 34.84
C ALA A 278 -5.81 -11.06 33.72
N SER A 279 -6.19 -10.28 32.70
CA SER A 279 -7.03 -10.76 31.59
C SER A 279 -6.36 -11.82 30.72
N THR A 280 -5.03 -11.76 30.57
CA THR A 280 -4.25 -12.76 29.83
C THR A 280 -3.95 -14.04 30.61
N LYS A 281 -4.22 -14.04 31.92
CA LYS A 281 -3.88 -15.15 32.84
C LYS A 281 -2.42 -15.59 32.76
N ILE A 282 -1.51 -14.65 32.51
CA ILE A 282 -0.08 -14.97 32.36
C ILE A 282 0.51 -15.53 33.66
N GLU A 283 -0.05 -15.15 34.82
CA GLU A 283 0.35 -15.68 36.14
C GLU A 283 0.17 -17.19 36.27
N GLU A 284 -0.75 -17.79 35.52
CA GLU A 284 -0.97 -19.24 35.52
C GLU A 284 0.00 -19.97 34.57
N LYS A 285 0.70 -19.24 33.71
CA LYS A 285 1.55 -19.78 32.64
C LYS A 285 3.05 -19.72 32.95
N VAL A 286 3.49 -18.84 33.85
CA VAL A 286 4.90 -18.69 34.21
C VAL A 286 5.13 -18.85 35.71
N LYS A 287 6.29 -19.38 36.08
CA LYS A 287 6.72 -19.59 37.48
C LYS A 287 7.37 -18.37 38.14
N HIS A 288 7.57 -17.30 37.39
CA HIS A 288 8.21 -16.06 37.85
C HIS A 288 7.25 -14.87 37.75
N ARG A 289 7.55 -13.80 38.49
CA ARG A 289 6.85 -12.51 38.41
C ARG A 289 7.80 -11.44 37.91
N LYS A 290 8.26 -11.58 36.67
CA LYS A 290 9.16 -10.61 36.02
C LYS A 290 8.59 -10.22 34.66
N LEU A 291 8.43 -8.93 34.44
CA LEU A 291 7.82 -8.36 33.23
C LEU A 291 8.82 -7.42 32.55
N ILE A 292 9.09 -7.67 31.27
CA ILE A 292 9.95 -6.81 30.46
C ILE A 292 9.08 -5.76 29.79
N VAL A 293 9.36 -4.49 30.10
CA VAL A 293 8.64 -3.34 29.55
C VAL A 293 9.52 -2.58 28.54
N PRO A 294 8.95 -1.88 27.55
CA PRO A 294 9.76 -1.11 26.60
C PRO A 294 10.58 -0.02 27.30
N GLY A 295 11.78 0.29 26.80
CA GLY A 295 12.64 1.30 27.42
C GLY A 295 12.02 2.71 27.49
N MET A 296 11.06 2.99 26.61
CA MET A 296 10.28 4.25 26.62
C MET A 296 9.33 4.38 27.82
N THR A 297 9.02 3.28 28.52
CA THR A 297 8.15 3.27 29.71
C THR A 297 8.94 3.34 31.01
N ALA A 298 10.26 3.54 30.97
CA ALA A 298 11.14 3.49 32.15
C ALA A 298 10.69 4.37 33.32
N ARG A 299 10.09 5.54 33.02
CA ARG A 299 9.57 6.47 34.03
C ARG A 299 8.41 5.91 34.86
N LEU A 300 7.70 4.90 34.36
CA LEU A 300 6.56 4.25 35.03
C LEU A 300 6.99 3.04 35.88
N ARG A 301 8.28 2.72 35.93
CA ARG A 301 8.77 1.49 36.57
C ARG A 301 8.26 1.31 38.01
N GLY A 302 8.43 2.34 38.84
CA GLY A 302 8.01 2.28 40.25
C GLY A 302 6.52 2.00 40.39
N ASP A 303 5.68 2.80 39.72
CA ASP A 303 4.22 2.63 39.73
C ASP A 303 3.79 1.25 39.21
N LEU A 304 4.48 0.72 38.19
CA LEU A 304 4.24 -0.61 37.65
C LEU A 304 4.59 -1.71 38.66
N GLU A 305 5.76 -1.65 39.29
CA GLU A 305 6.19 -2.60 40.33
C GLU A 305 5.20 -2.58 41.51
N ASP A 306 4.83 -1.39 41.99
CA ASP A 306 3.92 -1.21 43.10
C ASP A 306 2.50 -1.72 42.82
N THR A 307 1.99 -1.48 41.61
CA THR A 307 0.61 -1.85 41.24
C THR A 307 0.50 -3.32 40.85
N THR A 308 1.44 -3.84 40.08
CA THR A 308 1.37 -5.21 39.54
C THR A 308 1.94 -6.24 40.50
N LYS A 309 2.86 -5.85 41.40
CA LYS A 309 3.68 -6.76 42.21
C LYS A 309 4.56 -7.70 41.39
N TRP A 310 4.86 -7.32 40.15
CA TRP A 310 5.87 -7.96 39.30
C TRP A 310 7.16 -7.14 39.33
N GLU A 311 8.30 -7.82 39.28
CA GLU A 311 9.60 -7.19 39.04
C GLU A 311 9.64 -6.64 37.61
N ILE A 312 9.87 -5.34 37.45
CA ILE A 312 9.85 -4.69 36.15
C ILE A 312 11.27 -4.55 35.61
N LEU A 313 11.54 -5.26 34.51
CA LEU A 313 12.78 -5.13 33.76
C LEU A 313 12.58 -4.14 32.61
N VAL A 314 13.28 -3.00 32.68
CA VAL A 314 13.23 -2.00 31.62
C VAL A 314 14.10 -2.47 30.46
N GLY A 315 13.45 -2.87 29.36
CA GLY A 315 14.08 -3.27 28.11
C GLY A 315 14.68 -2.10 27.33
N PRO A 316 15.21 -2.37 26.13
CA PRO A 316 15.74 -1.33 25.26
C PRO A 316 14.64 -0.42 24.70
N LYS A 317 15.02 0.76 24.21
CA LYS A 317 14.10 1.67 23.49
C LYS A 317 13.74 1.15 22.10
N ASP A 318 14.62 0.36 21.49
CA ASP A 318 14.47 -0.21 20.16
C ASP A 318 14.42 -1.75 20.27
N SER A 319 13.44 -2.38 19.63
CA SER A 319 13.19 -3.82 19.73
C SER A 319 14.28 -4.68 19.10
N SER A 320 15.05 -4.14 18.15
CA SER A 320 16.18 -4.84 17.54
C SER A 320 17.25 -5.25 18.56
N GLN A 321 17.29 -4.59 19.72
CA GLN A 321 18.26 -4.82 20.79
C GLN A 321 17.77 -5.81 21.85
N ILE A 322 16.54 -6.34 21.75
CA ILE A 322 15.97 -7.25 22.75
C ILE A 322 16.84 -8.49 22.94
N LYS A 323 17.42 -9.03 21.85
CA LYS A 323 18.29 -10.21 21.90
C LYS A 323 19.47 -10.04 22.84
N ASP A 324 20.18 -8.91 22.73
CA ASP A 324 21.36 -8.65 23.54
C ASP A 324 21.01 -8.20 24.96
N PHE A 325 19.84 -7.59 25.15
CA PHE A 325 19.28 -7.35 26.47
C PHE A 325 19.01 -8.65 27.22
N LEU A 326 18.26 -9.58 26.62
CA LEU A 326 17.90 -10.86 27.24
C LEU A 326 19.13 -11.69 27.63
N LYS A 327 20.18 -11.74 26.79
CA LYS A 327 21.43 -12.43 27.15
C LYS A 327 22.06 -11.93 28.46
N LYS A 328 21.85 -10.67 28.82
CA LYS A 328 22.43 -10.05 30.03
C LYS A 328 21.57 -10.24 31.26
N VAL A 329 20.25 -10.13 31.10
CA VAL A 329 19.29 -10.07 32.22
C VAL A 329 18.50 -11.35 32.43
N TRP A 330 18.48 -12.23 31.42
CA TRP A 330 17.68 -13.44 31.37
C TRP A 330 18.57 -14.61 31.01
N VAL A 331 19.45 -14.96 31.94
CA VAL A 331 20.27 -16.17 31.84
C VAL A 331 19.43 -17.32 32.35
N SER A 332 19.13 -18.28 31.48
CA SER A 332 18.58 -19.58 31.87
C SER A 332 19.59 -20.23 32.83
N ASN A 333 19.21 -20.40 34.10
CA ASN A 333 19.86 -21.39 34.95
C ASN A 333 19.44 -22.79 34.50
#